data_AF-A0A959CXV8-F1
#
_entry.id   AF-A0A959CXV8-F1
#
_cell.length_a   1.000
_cell.length_b   1.000
_cell.length_c   1.000
_cell.angle_alpha   90.00
_cell.angle_beta   90.00
_cell.angle_gamma   90.00
#
_symmetry.space_group_name_H-M   'P 1'
#
loop_
_entity.id
_entity.type
_entity.pdbx_description
1 polymer ?
#
loop_
_entity_poly.entity_id
_entity_poly.type
_entity_poly.pdbx_seq_one_letter_code
_entity_poly.pdbx_strand_id
1 'polypeptide(L)'
;MTKQVVNIPSSPSPRPPQNGKPIGMLLVLVALAVFILMGQKDFIVWKDGKPELAPWRKAKLEKELEEIDNAEQYVLLADVDGWYECFNCYGKPQIFLFEGQVWKYGVTTKGEKGRYTSGLPSKNLLYLVEYEGPVNECLKQEKIKIYNYVLLPENLKRERPLKRPPGNKRDN
;
A
#
# COMPACT_ATOMS: atom_id res chain seq x y z
N MET A 1 -64.14 0.00 50.32
CA MET A 1 -62.79 0.58 50.17
C MET A 1 -61.80 -0.25 50.96
N THR A 2 -61.04 -1.13 50.31
CA THR A 2 -59.87 -1.76 50.93
C THR A 2 -58.87 -2.10 49.83
N LYS A 3 -57.70 -1.48 49.93
CA LYS A 3 -56.65 -1.41 48.90
C LYS A 3 -56.09 -2.81 48.60
N GLN A 4 -55.93 -3.13 47.32
CA GLN A 4 -55.06 -4.21 46.88
C GLN A 4 -53.60 -3.83 47.17
N VAL A 5 -52.92 -4.66 47.94
CA VAL A 5 -51.48 -4.55 48.20
C VAL A 5 -50.76 -5.26 47.06
N VAL A 6 -50.07 -4.48 46.24
CA VAL A 6 -49.24 -4.95 45.12
C VAL A 6 -47.97 -5.60 45.69
N ASN A 7 -47.78 -6.90 45.44
CA ASN A 7 -46.54 -7.61 45.71
C ASN A 7 -45.51 -7.27 44.62
N ILE A 8 -44.44 -6.56 45.02
CA ILE A 8 -43.29 -6.23 44.17
C ILE A 8 -42.30 -7.41 44.23
N PRO A 9 -41.91 -8.04 43.10
CA PRO A 9 -40.87 -9.04 43.10
C PRO A 9 -39.50 -8.41 43.40
N SER A 10 -38.76 -8.99 44.34
CA SER A 10 -37.41 -8.57 44.71
C SER A 10 -36.41 -8.84 43.59
N SER A 11 -35.67 -7.79 43.19
CA SER A 11 -34.54 -7.86 42.26
C SER A 11 -33.40 -8.71 42.85
N PRO A 12 -32.71 -9.57 42.07
CA PRO A 12 -31.55 -10.30 42.57
C PRO A 12 -30.38 -9.36 42.86
N SER A 13 -29.87 -9.44 44.09
CA SER A 13 -28.68 -8.71 44.55
C SER A 13 -27.44 -9.04 43.71
N PRO A 14 -26.62 -8.04 43.31
CA PRO A 14 -25.38 -8.30 42.59
C PRO A 14 -24.35 -8.97 43.53
N ARG A 15 -23.81 -10.12 43.09
CA ARG A 15 -22.72 -10.81 43.81
C ARG A 15 -21.46 -9.95 43.72
N PRO A 16 -20.64 -9.87 44.80
CA PRO A 16 -19.41 -9.11 44.76
C PRO A 16 -18.44 -9.71 43.72
N PRO A 17 -17.65 -8.87 43.02
CA PRO A 17 -16.65 -9.35 42.09
C PRO A 17 -15.66 -10.24 42.84
N GLN A 18 -15.50 -11.47 42.35
CA GLN A 18 -14.50 -12.39 42.87
C GLN A 18 -13.12 -11.83 42.52
N ASN A 19 -12.34 -11.46 43.53
CA ASN A 19 -10.93 -11.11 43.41
C ASN A 19 -10.14 -12.33 42.93
N GLY A 20 -10.14 -12.57 41.62
CA GLY A 20 -9.17 -13.44 40.97
C GLY A 20 -7.78 -12.83 41.11
N LYS A 21 -6.82 -13.60 41.61
CA LYS A 21 -5.41 -13.20 41.66
C LYS A 21 -4.97 -12.67 40.28
N PRO A 22 -4.07 -11.66 40.19
CA PRO A 22 -3.77 -10.91 38.97
C PRO A 22 -2.92 -11.69 37.95
N ILE A 23 -3.35 -12.91 37.60
CA ILE A 23 -2.71 -13.75 36.59
C ILE A 23 -2.76 -13.07 35.22
N GLY A 24 -3.86 -12.39 34.90
CA GLY A 24 -4.00 -11.61 33.66
C GLY A 24 -2.97 -10.48 33.54
N MET A 25 -2.68 -9.78 34.64
CA MET A 25 -1.68 -8.71 34.65
C MET A 25 -0.26 -9.26 34.51
N LEU A 26 0.04 -10.38 35.17
CA LEU A 26 1.32 -11.08 35.04
C LEU A 26 1.54 -11.58 33.60
N LEU A 27 0.51 -12.16 32.95
CA LEU A 27 0.60 -12.62 31.57
C LEU A 27 0.79 -11.47 30.58
N VAL A 28 0.14 -10.33 30.80
CA VAL A 28 0.35 -9.12 29.99
C VAL A 28 1.77 -8.57 30.16
N LEU A 29 2.29 -8.55 31.39
CA LEU A 29 3.67 -8.11 31.66
C LEU A 29 4.71 -9.06 31.07
N VAL A 30 4.48 -10.37 31.15
CA VAL A 30 5.34 -11.39 30.50
C VAL A 30 5.28 -11.26 28.98
N ALA A 31 4.09 -11.05 28.40
CA ALA A 31 3.95 -10.84 26.96
C ALA A 31 4.65 -9.56 26.50
N LEU A 32 4.53 -8.45 27.25
CA LEU A 32 5.25 -7.20 27.00
C LEU A 32 6.77 -7.38 27.12
N ALA A 33 7.23 -8.09 28.15
CA ALA A 33 8.65 -8.39 28.34
C ALA A 33 9.19 -9.25 27.19
N VAL A 34 8.46 -10.27 26.76
CA VAL A 34 8.79 -11.08 25.57
C VAL A 34 8.79 -10.22 24.31
N PHE A 35 7.84 -9.29 24.15
CA PHE A 35 7.80 -8.38 23.00
C PHE A 35 8.99 -7.42 22.96
N ILE A 36 9.39 -6.89 24.12
CA ILE A 36 10.57 -6.02 24.28
C ILE A 36 11.85 -6.82 24.03
N LEU A 37 11.96 -8.04 24.57
CA LEU A 37 13.09 -8.94 24.38
C LEU A 37 13.22 -9.43 22.93
N MET A 38 12.10 -9.70 22.25
CA MET A 38 12.09 -10.06 20.83
C MET A 38 12.40 -8.87 19.91
N GLY A 39 12.28 -7.63 20.43
CA GLY A 39 12.45 -6.39 19.66
C GLY A 39 13.89 -5.88 19.56
N GLN A 40 14.84 -6.39 20.35
CA GLN A 40 16.22 -5.91 20.34
C GLN A 40 17.13 -6.83 19.52
N LYS A 41 17.01 -6.75 18.19
CA LYS A 41 18.09 -7.27 17.33
C LYS A 41 19.26 -6.30 17.40
N ASP A 42 20.39 -6.77 17.89
CA ASP A 42 21.64 -5.99 17.86
C ASP A 42 21.92 -5.54 16.42
N PHE A 43 22.26 -4.26 16.28
CA PHE A 43 22.57 -3.64 14.98
C PHE A 43 24.08 -3.54 14.72
N ILE A 44 24.90 -3.84 15.74
CA ILE A 44 26.36 -3.92 15.69
C ILE A 44 26.79 -5.30 16.18
N VAL A 45 27.77 -5.90 15.51
CA VAL A 45 28.47 -7.11 15.94
C VAL A 45 29.95 -6.76 16.07
N TRP A 46 30.59 -7.18 17.16
CA TRP A 46 32.02 -6.98 17.34
C TRP A 46 32.78 -8.17 16.75
N LYS A 47 33.68 -7.91 15.80
CA LYS A 47 34.63 -8.89 15.25
C LYS A 47 36.03 -8.33 15.37
N ASP A 48 36.93 -9.11 15.97
CA ASP A 48 38.35 -8.74 16.16
C ASP A 48 38.53 -7.34 16.78
N GLY A 49 37.67 -6.98 17.73
CA GLY A 49 37.68 -5.69 18.42
C GLY A 49 37.14 -4.50 17.60
N LYS A 50 36.63 -4.73 16.38
CA LYS A 50 36.01 -3.70 15.54
C LYS A 50 34.49 -3.85 15.49
N PRO A 51 33.72 -2.75 15.58
CA PRO A 51 32.28 -2.78 15.39
C PRO A 51 31.94 -2.90 13.90
N GLU A 52 31.15 -3.91 13.53
CA GLU A 52 30.58 -4.11 12.19
C GLU A 52 29.06 -4.06 12.25
N LEU A 53 28.39 -3.77 11.12
CA LEU A 53 26.94 -3.92 11.03
C LEU A 53 26.53 -5.38 11.25
N ALA A 54 25.45 -5.59 11.99
CA ALA A 54 24.83 -6.90 12.08
C ALA A 54 24.46 -7.41 10.66
N PRO A 55 24.60 -8.73 10.37
CA PRO A 55 24.40 -9.26 9.02
C PRO A 55 23.06 -8.88 8.37
N TRP A 56 21.98 -8.88 9.14
CA TRP A 56 20.65 -8.49 8.67
C TRP A 56 20.59 -7.02 8.23
N ARG A 57 21.36 -6.15 8.90
CA ARG A 57 21.40 -4.71 8.61
C ARG A 57 22.29 -4.42 7.41
N LYS A 58 23.38 -5.17 7.25
CA LYS A 58 24.21 -5.13 6.05
C LYS A 58 23.44 -5.60 4.81
N ALA A 59 22.73 -6.74 4.91
CA ALA A 59 21.88 -7.24 3.83
C ALA A 59 20.75 -6.25 3.47
N LYS A 60 20.16 -5.59 4.47
CA LYS A 60 19.18 -4.53 4.24
C LYS A 60 19.79 -3.33 3.50
N LEU A 61 20.99 -2.90 3.89
CA LEU A 61 21.71 -1.82 3.21
C LEU A 61 22.02 -2.18 1.75
N GLU A 62 22.58 -3.36 1.50
CA GLU A 62 22.90 -3.84 0.15
C GLU A 62 21.64 -3.87 -0.73
N LYS A 63 20.54 -4.39 -0.20
CA LYS A 63 19.25 -4.39 -0.89
C LYS A 63 18.74 -2.97 -1.17
N GLU A 64 18.80 -2.05 -0.21
CA GLU A 64 18.33 -0.67 -0.42
C GLU A 64 19.19 0.07 -1.47
N LEU A 65 20.50 -0.19 -1.51
CA LEU A 65 21.38 0.34 -2.55
C LEU A 65 21.05 -0.25 -3.93
N GLU A 66 20.82 -1.56 -4.01
CA GLU A 66 20.39 -2.21 -5.24
C GLU A 66 19.06 -1.66 -5.75
N GLU A 67 18.07 -1.45 -4.88
CA GLU A 67 16.77 -0.85 -5.23
C GLU A 67 16.88 0.62 -5.68
N ILE A 68 17.92 1.36 -5.24
CA ILE A 68 18.17 2.73 -5.71
C ILE A 68 18.67 2.72 -7.16
N ASP A 69 19.56 1.78 -7.49
CA ASP A 69 20.19 1.69 -8.80
C ASP A 69 19.33 0.95 -9.84
N ASN A 70 18.43 0.08 -9.38
CA ASN A 70 17.60 -0.78 -10.21
C ASN A 70 16.10 -0.57 -9.94
N ALA A 71 15.50 0.29 -10.75
CA ALA A 71 14.07 0.54 -10.79
C ALA A 71 13.54 0.45 -12.23
N GLU A 72 12.23 0.27 -12.33
CA GLU A 72 11.48 0.25 -13.58
C GLU A 72 10.53 1.45 -13.59
N GLN A 73 10.54 2.23 -14.67
CA GLN A 73 9.40 3.03 -15.07
C GLN A 73 8.59 2.25 -16.10
N TYR A 74 7.30 2.13 -15.82
CA TYR A 74 6.37 1.33 -16.63
C TYR A 74 5.11 2.12 -16.99
N VAL A 75 4.40 1.57 -17.97
CA VAL A 75 3.06 1.96 -18.36
C VAL A 75 2.11 0.77 -18.21
N LEU A 76 0.88 1.06 -17.79
CA LEU A 76 -0.25 0.15 -17.93
C LEU A 76 -1.11 0.62 -19.10
N LEU A 77 -1.25 -0.25 -20.09
CA LEU A 77 -2.04 -0.02 -21.30
C LEU A 77 -3.34 -0.82 -21.21
N ALA A 78 -4.40 -0.33 -21.84
CA ALA A 78 -5.58 -1.14 -22.09
C ALA A 78 -5.22 -2.30 -23.02
N ASP A 79 -5.44 -3.54 -22.57
CA ASP A 79 -5.17 -4.76 -23.34
C ASP A 79 -6.30 -5.09 -24.33
N VAL A 80 -7.51 -4.57 -24.07
CA VAL A 80 -8.67 -4.70 -24.95
C VAL A 80 -9.49 -3.41 -24.92
N ASP A 81 -10.30 -3.20 -25.95
CA ASP A 81 -11.32 -2.16 -25.93
C ASP A 81 -12.32 -2.38 -24.76
N GLY A 82 -12.55 -1.35 -23.94
CA GLY A 82 -13.50 -1.50 -22.84
C GLY A 82 -13.56 -0.35 -21.84
N TRP A 83 -14.37 -0.55 -20.81
CA TRP A 83 -14.53 0.39 -19.70
C TRP A 83 -13.54 0.10 -18.59
N TYR A 84 -12.75 1.11 -18.25
CA TYR A 84 -11.74 1.06 -17.20
C TYR A 84 -12.09 2.02 -16.07
N GLU A 85 -11.68 1.70 -14.85
CA GLU A 85 -11.80 2.65 -13.73
C GLU A 85 -11.07 3.96 -14.05
N CYS A 86 -11.69 5.07 -13.67
CA CYS A 86 -11.12 6.39 -13.85
C CYS A 86 -11.16 7.18 -12.54
N PHE A 87 -10.00 7.54 -12.01
CA PHE A 87 -9.88 8.25 -10.73
C PHE A 87 -9.94 9.77 -10.86
N ASN A 88 -9.95 10.30 -12.08
CA ASN A 88 -9.90 11.74 -12.33
C ASN A 88 -10.87 12.21 -13.43
N CYS A 89 -11.83 11.35 -13.82
CA CYS A 89 -12.88 11.70 -14.75
C CYS A 89 -13.96 12.53 -14.07
N TYR A 90 -14.48 13.54 -14.76
CA TYR A 90 -15.44 14.51 -14.24
C TYR A 90 -16.79 13.87 -13.90
N GLY A 91 -16.92 13.37 -12.67
CA GLY A 91 -18.15 12.75 -12.16
C GLY A 91 -18.46 11.36 -12.72
N LYS A 92 -17.55 10.78 -13.50
CA LYS A 92 -17.70 9.43 -14.08
C LYS A 92 -16.71 8.47 -13.41
N PRO A 93 -17.15 7.31 -12.89
CA PRO A 93 -16.26 6.35 -12.24
C PRO A 93 -15.41 5.55 -13.25
N GLN A 94 -15.80 5.58 -14.53
CA GLN A 94 -15.16 4.80 -15.60
C GLN A 94 -14.97 5.63 -16.86
N ILE A 95 -14.04 5.19 -17.70
CA ILE A 95 -13.76 5.73 -19.03
C ILE A 95 -13.56 4.59 -20.03
N PHE A 96 -14.04 4.79 -21.26
CA PHE A 96 -13.76 3.85 -22.34
C PHE A 96 -12.35 4.10 -22.89
N LEU A 97 -11.54 3.05 -22.94
CA LEU A 97 -10.22 3.05 -23.56
C LEU A 97 -10.22 2.04 -24.71
N PHE A 98 -9.54 2.41 -25.80
CA PHE A 98 -9.20 1.46 -26.85
C PHE A 98 -7.92 0.72 -26.49
N GLU A 99 -7.74 -0.48 -27.05
CA GLU A 99 -6.51 -1.25 -26.95
C GLU A 99 -5.28 -0.37 -27.23
N GLY A 100 -4.23 -0.55 -26.42
CA GLY A 100 -2.99 0.21 -26.47
C GLY A 100 -3.06 1.61 -25.87
N GLN A 101 -4.23 2.10 -25.43
CA GLN A 101 -4.31 3.41 -24.77
C GLN A 101 -3.82 3.37 -23.33
N VAL A 102 -3.19 4.47 -22.91
CA VAL A 102 -2.58 4.58 -21.60
C VAL A 102 -3.63 4.67 -20.50
N TRP A 103 -3.57 3.72 -19.56
CA TRP A 103 -4.34 3.76 -18.32
C TRP A 103 -3.53 4.39 -17.18
N LYS A 104 -2.24 4.03 -17.03
CA LYS A 104 -1.41 4.52 -15.91
C LYS A 104 0.08 4.55 -16.26
N TYR A 105 0.81 5.55 -15.75
CA TYR A 105 2.26 5.47 -15.59
C TYR A 105 2.64 5.21 -14.12
N GLY A 106 3.76 4.52 -13.90
CA GLY A 106 4.25 4.18 -12.57
C GLY A 106 5.75 3.89 -12.51
N VAL A 107 6.27 3.87 -11.29
CA VAL A 107 7.64 3.42 -10.96
C VAL A 107 7.59 2.27 -9.95
N THR A 108 8.52 1.32 -10.06
CA THR A 108 8.73 0.28 -9.04
C THR A 108 10.17 -0.19 -8.97
N THR A 109 10.64 -0.57 -7.78
CA THR A 109 11.92 -1.26 -7.55
C THR A 109 11.76 -2.77 -7.40
N LYS A 110 10.55 -3.29 -7.60
CA LYS A 110 10.18 -4.68 -7.27
C LYS A 110 9.70 -5.50 -8.47
N GLY A 111 9.72 -4.90 -9.66
CA GLY A 111 9.08 -5.44 -10.85
C GLY A 111 7.56 -5.54 -10.75
N GLU A 112 6.94 -5.97 -11.85
CA GLU A 112 5.49 -6.19 -11.94
C GLU A 112 4.97 -7.07 -10.79
N LYS A 113 5.54 -8.28 -10.64
CA LYS A 113 5.10 -9.27 -9.65
C LYS A 113 5.21 -8.76 -8.22
N GLY A 114 6.25 -7.98 -7.91
CA GLY A 114 6.45 -7.42 -6.59
C GLY A 114 5.59 -6.18 -6.32
N ARG A 115 5.22 -5.42 -7.36
CA ARG A 115 4.30 -4.27 -7.26
C ARG A 115 2.85 -4.69 -7.18
N TYR A 116 2.47 -5.67 -7.99
CA TYR A 116 1.11 -6.15 -8.21
C TYR A 116 0.98 -7.59 -7.73
N THR A 117 1.22 -7.80 -6.42
CA THR A 117 1.23 -9.14 -5.81
C THR A 117 -0.10 -9.87 -5.93
N SER A 118 -1.21 -9.14 -6.06
CA SER A 118 -2.57 -9.68 -6.25
C SER A 118 -3.04 -9.61 -7.70
N GLY A 119 -2.14 -9.34 -8.65
CA GLY A 119 -2.47 -9.04 -10.05
C GLY A 119 -2.68 -7.55 -10.31
N LEU A 120 -2.80 -7.21 -11.59
CA LEU A 120 -3.04 -5.84 -12.04
C LEU A 120 -4.42 -5.33 -11.57
N PRO A 121 -4.62 -4.00 -11.45
CA PRO A 121 -5.89 -3.43 -10.97
C PRO A 121 -7.11 -3.81 -11.82
N SER A 122 -6.89 -4.17 -13.08
CA SER A 122 -7.87 -4.79 -13.97
C SER A 122 -7.18 -5.91 -14.74
N LYS A 123 -7.92 -6.97 -15.06
CA LYS A 123 -7.43 -8.10 -15.86
C LYS A 123 -7.15 -7.74 -17.32
N ASN A 124 -7.67 -6.60 -17.77
CA ASN A 124 -7.56 -6.12 -19.14
C ASN A 124 -6.48 -5.04 -19.27
N LEU A 125 -5.45 -5.10 -18.43
CA LEU A 125 -4.32 -4.19 -18.48
C LEU A 125 -3.06 -4.97 -18.84
N LEU A 126 -2.21 -4.34 -19.64
CA LEU A 126 -0.88 -4.84 -19.96
C LEU A 126 0.17 -4.02 -19.22
N TYR A 127 1.08 -4.70 -18.51
CA TYR A 127 2.25 -4.08 -17.88
C TYR A 127 3.42 -4.05 -18.86
N LEU A 128 3.94 -2.85 -19.16
CA LEU A 128 5.10 -2.69 -20.04
C LEU A 128 6.14 -1.79 -19.40
N VAL A 129 7.36 -2.30 -19.25
CA VAL A 129 8.52 -1.49 -18.83
C VAL A 129 8.97 -0.64 -20.00
N GLU A 130 9.10 0.67 -19.77
CA GLU A 130 9.56 1.63 -20.78
C GLU A 130 10.97 2.14 -20.50
N TYR A 131 11.43 2.05 -19.25
CA TYR A 131 12.78 2.41 -18.83
C TYR A 131 13.21 1.62 -17.59
N GLU A 132 14.46 1.15 -17.59
CA GLU A 132 15.12 0.50 -16.46
C GLU A 132 16.37 1.29 -16.08
N GLY A 133 16.57 1.53 -14.78
CA GLY A 133 17.74 2.23 -14.27
C GLY A 133 17.50 2.84 -12.89
N PRO A 134 18.31 3.85 -12.51
CA PRO A 134 18.22 4.47 -11.20
C PRO A 134 16.83 5.06 -10.90
N VAL A 135 16.40 4.96 -9.65
CA VAL A 135 15.04 5.35 -9.21
C VAL A 135 14.73 6.83 -9.49
N ASN A 136 15.73 7.71 -9.41
CA ASN A 136 15.57 9.13 -9.69
C ASN A 136 15.26 9.40 -11.17
N GLU A 137 15.88 8.67 -12.10
CA GLU A 137 15.59 8.76 -13.53
C GLU A 137 14.21 8.17 -13.84
N CYS A 138 13.87 7.02 -13.26
CA CYS A 138 12.52 6.44 -13.39
C CYS A 138 11.43 7.43 -12.93
N LEU A 139 11.63 8.10 -11.79
CA LEU A 139 10.71 9.12 -11.28
C LEU A 139 10.61 10.33 -12.21
N LYS A 140 11.72 10.79 -12.81
CA LYS A 140 11.69 11.87 -13.81
C LYS A 140 10.88 11.44 -15.04
N GLN A 141 11.10 10.23 -15.55
CA GLN A 141 10.37 9.70 -16.71
C GLN A 141 8.86 9.61 -16.43
N GLU A 142 8.46 9.08 -15.27
CA GLU A 142 7.05 9.03 -14.86
C GLU A 142 6.43 10.43 -14.86
N LYS A 143 7.12 11.43 -14.28
CA LYS A 143 6.63 12.82 -14.24
C LYS A 143 6.47 13.39 -15.63
N ILE A 144 7.47 13.25 -16.48
CA ILE A 144 7.43 13.74 -17.87
C ILE A 144 6.23 13.11 -18.60
N LYS A 145 6.01 11.81 -18.45
CA LYS A 145 4.91 11.08 -19.10
C LYS A 145 3.54 11.47 -18.57
N ILE A 146 3.38 11.60 -17.25
CA ILE A 146 2.11 12.02 -16.63
C ILE A 146 1.72 13.43 -17.08
N TYR A 147 2.67 14.39 -17.03
CA TYR A 147 2.38 15.78 -17.41
C TYR A 147 2.16 15.96 -18.92
N ASN A 148 2.84 15.17 -19.76
CA ASN A 148 2.62 15.20 -21.21
C ASN A 148 1.41 14.37 -21.68
N TYR A 149 0.72 13.66 -20.78
CA TYR A 149 -0.48 12.89 -21.14
C TYR A 149 -1.58 13.74 -21.79
N VAL A 150 -1.66 15.03 -21.43
CA VAL A 150 -2.59 16.00 -22.05
C VAL A 150 -2.40 16.16 -23.55
N LEU A 151 -1.21 15.82 -24.05
CA LEU A 151 -0.82 15.98 -25.45
C LEU A 151 -1.00 14.69 -26.27
N LEU A 152 -1.38 13.57 -25.64
CA LEU A 152 -1.51 12.31 -26.37
C LEU A 152 -2.75 12.31 -27.29
N PRO A 153 -2.67 11.72 -28.51
CA PRO A 153 -3.77 11.74 -29.47
C PRO A 153 -5.09 11.19 -28.92
N GLU A 154 -5.04 10.13 -28.11
CA GLU A 154 -6.23 9.55 -27.47
C GLU A 154 -6.92 10.51 -26.50
N ASN A 155 -6.16 11.41 -25.87
CA ASN A 155 -6.68 12.37 -24.92
C ASN A 155 -7.21 13.63 -25.61
N LEU A 156 -6.53 14.07 -26.67
CA LEU A 156 -6.95 15.20 -27.50
C LEU A 156 -8.26 14.94 -28.25
N LYS A 157 -8.56 13.68 -28.57
CA LYS A 157 -9.83 13.29 -29.22
C LYS A 157 -11.04 13.30 -28.26
N ARG A 158 -10.83 13.46 -26.94
CA ARG A 158 -11.93 13.47 -25.96
C ARG A 158 -12.63 14.81 -25.98
N GLU A 159 -13.95 14.79 -25.82
CA GLU A 159 -14.77 16.00 -25.63
C GLU A 159 -14.23 16.87 -24.48
N ARG A 160 -13.77 16.22 -23.41
CA ARG A 160 -13.09 16.87 -22.30
C ARG A 160 -11.78 16.12 -21.98
N PRO A 161 -10.60 16.67 -22.35
CA PRO A 161 -9.32 16.07 -22.04
C PRO A 161 -9.11 15.88 -20.54
N LEU A 162 -8.45 14.80 -20.17
CA LEU A 162 -8.03 14.52 -18.79
C LEU A 162 -6.63 15.11 -18.55
N LYS A 163 -6.39 15.67 -17.38
CA LYS A 163 -5.08 16.24 -17.04
C LYS A 163 -3.95 15.21 -16.87
N ARG A 164 -4.30 13.93 -16.67
CA ARG A 164 -3.39 12.81 -16.42
C ARG A 164 -4.08 11.48 -16.80
N PRO A 165 -3.36 10.35 -16.89
CA PRO A 165 -3.98 9.07 -17.23
C PRO A 165 -5.10 8.68 -16.24
N PRO A 166 -6.13 7.93 -16.68
CA PRO A 166 -7.29 7.58 -15.87
C PRO A 166 -6.95 6.88 -14.54
N GLY A 167 -5.96 5.98 -14.57
CA GLY A 167 -5.46 5.19 -13.45
C GLY A 167 -4.49 5.94 -12.51
N ASN A 168 -4.10 7.18 -12.84
CA ASN A 168 -3.29 8.02 -11.95
C ASN A 168 -4.21 8.89 -11.06
N LYS A 169 -4.23 8.59 -9.75
CA LYS A 169 -5.00 9.35 -8.75
C LYS A 169 -4.44 10.76 -8.56
N ARG A 170 -3.12 10.92 -8.65
CA ARG A 170 -2.36 12.16 -8.43
C ARG A 170 -1.29 12.33 -9.52
N ASP A 171 -0.68 13.52 -9.59
CA ASP A 171 0.46 13.80 -10.48
C ASP A 171 1.79 13.32 -9.88
N ASN A 172 1.77 12.64 -8.72
CA ASN A 172 2.92 12.24 -7.92
C ASN A 172 2.82 10.88 -7.28
#